data_AF-A0A7Y2VBH6-F1
#
_entry.id   AF-A0A7Y2VBH6-F1
#
_cell.length_a   1.000
_cell.length_b   1.000
_cell.length_c   1.000
_cell.angle_alpha   90.00
_cell.angle_beta   90.00
_cell.angle_gamma   90.00
#
_symmetry.space_group_name_H-M   'P 1'
#
loop_
_entity.id
_entity.type
_entity.pdbx_description
1 polymer ?
#
loop_
_entity_poly.entity_id
_entity_poly.type
_entity_poly.pdbx_seq_one_letter_code
_entity_poly.pdbx_strand_id
1 'polypeptide(L)'
;MTISDQFFFTVFQHFKKNHKKIASKLAIAYISLLQISLLLLFGVFFSVFFSQMNVSTMSSDKAWALFFLLSVIIYFKNWMQYSGKRRNVMNAKMSNRKTKKHSIWLLMLLPIACVALSVVLSNAF
;
A
#
# COMPACT_ATOMS: atom_id res chain seq x y z
N MET A 1 -10.17 13.92 -0.93
CA MET A 1 -9.42 12.92 -1.72
C MET A 1 -8.09 12.76 -1.03
N THR A 2 -7.79 11.57 -0.55
CA THR A 2 -6.48 11.25 0.06
C THR A 2 -5.46 10.91 -1.04
N ILE A 3 -4.17 10.92 -0.71
CA ILE A 3 -3.09 10.53 -1.64
C ILE A 3 -3.28 9.07 -2.09
N SER A 4 -3.71 8.20 -1.18
CA SER A 4 -4.08 6.80 -1.48
C SER A 4 -5.18 6.70 -2.54
N ASP A 5 -6.20 7.57 -2.47
CA ASP A 5 -7.26 7.61 -3.49
C ASP A 5 -6.68 8.03 -4.85
N GLN A 6 -5.74 8.97 -4.89
CA GLN A 6 -5.10 9.39 -6.15
C GLN A 6 -4.31 8.25 -6.79
N PHE A 7 -3.48 7.53 -6.02
CA PHE A 7 -2.73 6.38 -6.53
C PHE A 7 -3.65 5.25 -6.99
N PHE A 8 -4.69 4.95 -6.23
CA PHE A 8 -5.72 3.98 -6.62
C PHE A 8 -6.32 4.33 -7.98
N PHE A 9 -6.69 5.60 -8.22
CA PHE A 9 -7.30 6.00 -9.49
C PHE A 9 -6.35 5.99 -10.68
N THR A 10 -5.09 6.38 -10.50
CA THR A 10 -4.09 6.30 -11.56
C THR A 10 -3.90 4.86 -12.01
N VAL A 11 -3.77 3.92 -11.08
CA VAL A 11 -3.65 2.48 -11.37
C VAL A 11 -4.96 1.96 -11.98
N PHE A 12 -6.10 2.29 -11.38
CA PHE A 12 -7.41 1.85 -11.88
C PHE A 12 -7.66 2.32 -13.31
N GLN A 13 -7.37 3.57 -13.66
CA GLN A 13 -7.57 4.08 -15.02
C GLN A 13 -6.66 3.43 -16.05
N HIS A 14 -5.40 3.13 -15.68
CA HIS A 14 -4.49 2.42 -16.55
C HIS A 14 -5.01 1.03 -16.91
N PHE A 15 -5.40 0.24 -15.89
CA PHE A 15 -5.93 -1.10 -16.10
C PHE A 15 -7.36 -1.11 -16.69
N LYS A 16 -8.14 -0.04 -16.48
CA LYS A 16 -9.49 0.11 -17.07
C LYS A 16 -9.45 0.18 -18.60
N LYS A 17 -8.33 0.62 -19.19
CA LYS A 17 -8.13 0.67 -20.65
C LYS A 17 -8.13 -0.73 -21.28
N ASN A 18 -7.63 -1.75 -20.56
CA ASN A 18 -7.55 -3.12 -21.06
C ASN A 18 -8.64 -4.04 -20.46
N HIS A 19 -9.01 -3.93 -19.17
CA HIS A 19 -10.00 -4.82 -18.54
C HIS A 19 -10.86 -4.15 -17.43
N LYS A 20 -12.10 -3.75 -17.77
CA LYS A 20 -13.02 -3.03 -16.86
C LYS A 20 -13.35 -3.75 -15.54
N LYS A 21 -13.48 -5.08 -15.52
CA LYS A 21 -13.86 -5.85 -14.31
C LYS A 21 -12.65 -6.18 -13.41
N ILE A 22 -11.48 -6.41 -14.00
CA ILE A 22 -10.26 -6.83 -13.28
C ILE A 22 -9.52 -5.61 -12.71
N ALA A 23 -9.58 -4.45 -13.40
CA ALA A 23 -8.92 -3.23 -12.98
C ALA A 23 -9.21 -2.81 -11.53
N SER A 24 -10.45 -2.99 -11.06
CA SER A 24 -10.79 -2.66 -9.67
C SER A 24 -10.08 -3.58 -8.68
N LYS A 25 -10.09 -4.90 -8.90
CA LYS A 25 -9.43 -5.85 -8.01
C LYS A 25 -7.92 -5.60 -7.95
N LEU A 26 -7.33 -5.31 -9.12
CA LEU A 26 -5.90 -5.06 -9.26
C LEU A 26 -5.47 -3.75 -8.57
N ALA A 27 -6.27 -2.69 -8.70
CA ALA A 27 -6.02 -1.43 -8.00
C ALA A 27 -6.17 -1.56 -6.47
N ILE A 28 -7.13 -2.37 -5.98
CA ILE A 28 -7.28 -2.68 -4.55
C ILE A 28 -6.06 -3.48 -4.05
N ALA A 29 -5.64 -4.50 -4.81
CA ALA A 29 -4.47 -5.30 -4.46
C ALA A 29 -3.21 -4.42 -4.39
N TYR A 30 -3.01 -3.53 -5.37
CA TYR A 30 -1.89 -2.60 -5.40
C TYR A 30 -1.85 -1.67 -4.16
N ILE A 31 -2.97 -0.99 -3.84
CA ILE A 31 -2.96 -0.02 -2.74
C ILE A 31 -2.77 -0.71 -1.39
N SER A 32 -3.33 -1.91 -1.22
CA SER A 32 -3.11 -2.74 -0.04
C SER A 32 -1.65 -3.18 0.07
N LEU A 33 -1.05 -3.65 -1.02
CA LEU A 33 0.35 -4.08 -1.04
C LEU A 33 1.30 -2.91 -0.73
N LEU A 34 1.04 -1.72 -1.26
CA LEU A 34 1.78 -0.51 -0.96
C LEU A 34 1.70 -0.11 0.52
N GLN A 35 0.51 -0.16 1.12
CA GLN A 35 0.34 0.17 2.53
C GLN A 35 1.00 -0.87 3.45
N ILE A 36 0.92 -2.16 3.10
CA ILE A 36 1.60 -3.24 3.81
C ILE A 36 3.12 -3.09 3.70
N SER A 37 3.65 -2.76 2.51
CA SER A 37 5.09 -2.55 2.35
C SER A 37 5.61 -1.35 3.14
N LEU A 38 4.82 -0.27 3.24
CA LEU A 38 5.17 0.86 4.10
C LEU A 38 5.14 0.47 5.58
N LEU A 39 4.13 -0.31 5.99
CA LEU A 39 4.05 -0.81 7.36
C LEU A 39 5.26 -1.69 7.71
N LEU A 40 5.69 -2.55 6.79
CA LEU A 40 6.88 -3.37 6.94
C LEU A 40 8.14 -2.50 7.07
N LEU A 41 8.30 -1.51 6.18
CA LEU A 41 9.44 -0.58 6.21
C LEU A 41 9.53 0.16 7.54
N PHE A 42 8.42 0.75 8.01
CA PHE A 42 8.40 1.44 9.29
C PHE A 42 8.61 0.46 10.46
N GLY A 43 8.04 -0.74 10.40
CA GLY A 43 8.22 -1.77 11.43
C GLY A 43 9.69 -2.17 11.59
N VAL A 44 10.37 -2.47 10.48
CA VAL A 44 11.81 -2.81 10.48
C VAL A 44 12.64 -1.61 10.92
N PHE A 45 12.34 -0.41 10.41
CA PHE A 45 13.03 0.82 10.80
C PHE A 45 12.95 1.07 12.31
N PHE A 46 11.76 0.99 12.91
CA PHE A 46 11.61 1.17 14.36
C PHE A 46 12.26 0.05 15.17
N SER A 47 12.21 -1.20 14.69
CA SER A 47 12.89 -2.33 15.35
C SER A 47 14.40 -2.09 15.44
N VAL A 48 15.01 -1.67 14.33
CA VAL A 48 16.43 -1.32 14.24
C VAL A 48 16.76 -0.13 15.13
N PHE A 49 15.95 0.92 15.07
CA PHE A 49 16.16 2.14 15.86
C PHE A 49 16.08 1.87 17.37
N PHE A 50 15.10 1.08 17.82
CA PHE A 50 14.96 0.73 19.23
C PHE A 50 16.06 -0.20 19.73
N SER A 51 16.56 -1.10 18.87
CA SER A 51 17.75 -1.90 19.19
C SER A 51 18.98 -1.01 19.46
N GLN A 52 19.20 0.02 18.64
CA GLN A 52 20.29 0.99 18.88
C GLN A 52 20.11 1.78 20.17
N MET A 53 18.87 2.09 20.57
CA MET A 53 18.59 2.83 21.80
C MET A 53 18.63 1.96 23.07
N ASN A 54 19.02 0.68 22.99
CA ASN A 54 18.96 -0.28 24.10
C ASN A 54 17.58 -0.36 24.77
N VAL A 55 16.51 -0.10 24.01
CA VAL A 55 15.14 -0.29 24.50
C VAL A 55 14.80 -1.76 24.33
N SER A 56 14.29 -2.40 25.38
CA SER A 56 13.82 -3.77 25.32
C SER A 56 12.59 -3.86 24.39
N THR A 57 12.84 -4.20 23.13
CA THR A 57 11.79 -4.40 22.14
C THR A 57 11.09 -5.73 22.34
N MET A 58 9.87 -5.80 21.81
CA MET A 58 9.07 -7.02 21.81
C MET A 58 9.77 -8.15 21.03
N SER A 59 9.58 -9.41 21.46
CA SER A 59 10.11 -10.60 20.77
C SER A 59 9.65 -10.67 19.30
N SER A 60 10.52 -11.18 18.43
CA SER A 60 10.34 -11.27 16.98
C SER A 60 9.01 -11.94 16.59
N ASP A 61 8.64 -13.04 17.25
CA ASP A 61 7.41 -13.79 16.95
C ASP A 61 6.15 -12.94 17.13
N LYS A 62 6.11 -12.14 18.21
CA LYS A 62 4.98 -11.26 18.47
C LYS A 62 4.94 -10.11 17.46
N ALA A 63 6.09 -9.65 16.99
CA ALA A 63 6.18 -8.55 16.03
C ALA A 63 5.65 -8.98 14.66
N TRP A 64 6.02 -10.18 14.22
CA TRP A 64 5.47 -10.81 13.03
C TRP A 64 3.97 -11.07 13.16
N ALA A 65 3.50 -11.55 14.32
CA ALA A 65 2.06 -11.73 14.56
C ALA A 65 1.28 -10.41 14.43
N LEU A 66 1.80 -9.32 15.02
CA LEU A 66 1.20 -7.99 14.92
C LEU A 66 1.22 -7.48 13.47
N PHE A 67 2.31 -7.72 12.76
CA PHE A 67 2.45 -7.36 11.35
C PHE A 67 1.39 -8.05 10.48
N PHE A 68 1.19 -9.36 10.64
CA PHE A 68 0.17 -10.09 9.90
C PHE A 68 -1.24 -9.59 10.24
N LEU A 69 -1.54 -9.36 11.52
CA LEU A 69 -2.84 -8.84 11.96
C LEU A 69 -3.14 -7.45 11.35
N LEU A 70 -2.17 -6.54 11.40
CA LEU A 70 -2.30 -5.21 10.79
C LEU A 70 -2.45 -5.29 9.26
N SER A 71 -1.73 -6.20 8.61
CA SER A 71 -1.81 -6.41 7.17
C SER A 71 -3.21 -6.85 6.73
N VAL A 72 -3.84 -7.77 7.48
CA VAL A 72 -5.22 -8.19 7.25
C VAL A 72 -6.18 -7.01 7.42
N ILE A 73 -6.05 -6.23 8.50
CA ILE A 73 -6.89 -5.05 8.75
C ILE A 73 -6.78 -4.04 7.60
N ILE A 74 -5.57 -3.76 7.13
CA ILE A 74 -5.31 -2.86 6.00
C ILE A 74 -6.02 -3.36 4.73
N TYR A 75 -5.86 -4.65 4.43
CA TYR A 75 -6.49 -5.24 3.25
C TYR A 75 -8.02 -5.12 3.31
N PHE A 76 -8.63 -5.49 4.43
CA PHE A 76 -10.08 -5.39 4.62
C PHE A 76 -10.58 -3.95 4.55
N LYS A 77 -9.86 -3.00 5.18
CA LYS A 77 -10.19 -1.57 5.14
C LYS A 77 -10.19 -1.04 3.70
N ASN A 78 -9.15 -1.35 2.93
CA ASN A 78 -9.05 -0.93 1.54
C ASN A 78 -10.11 -1.59 0.67
N TRP A 79 -10.34 -2.89 0.84
CA TRP A 79 -11.38 -3.60 0.12
C TRP A 79 -12.76 -2.97 0.36
N MET A 80 -13.11 -2.67 1.61
CA MET A 80 -14.37 -2.00 1.96
C MET A 80 -14.45 -0.56 1.42
N GLN A 81 -13.35 0.20 1.46
CA GLN A 81 -13.31 1.58 0.98
C GLN A 81 -13.49 1.69 -0.54
N TYR A 82 -12.87 0.78 -1.30
CA TYR A 82 -12.83 0.80 -2.75
C TYR A 82 -13.86 -0.13 -3.42
N SER A 83 -14.63 -0.88 -2.64
CA SER A 83 -15.78 -1.70 -3.09
C SER A 83 -17.12 -0.96 -2.96
N GLY A 84 -18.14 -1.42 -3.69
CA GLY A 84 -19.53 -0.98 -3.56
C GLY A 84 -19.83 0.49 -3.93
N LYS A 85 -20.68 1.15 -3.12
CA LYS A 85 -21.27 2.48 -3.39
C LYS A 85 -20.23 3.61 -3.41
N ARG A 86 -19.20 3.53 -2.55
CA ARG A 86 -18.09 4.52 -2.50
C ARG A 86 -17.29 4.53 -3.80
N ARG A 87 -17.10 3.38 -4.46
CA ARG A 87 -16.47 3.30 -5.79
C ARG A 87 -17.22 4.13 -6.83
N ASN A 88 -18.55 4.02 -6.87
CA ASN A 88 -19.36 4.76 -7.86
C ASN A 88 -19.30 6.26 -7.63
N VAL A 89 -19.38 6.72 -6.38
CA VAL A 89 -19.23 8.15 -6.03
C VAL A 89 -17.86 8.66 -6.45
N MET A 90 -16.81 7.88 -6.22
CA MET A 90 -15.44 8.27 -6.51
C MET A 90 -15.13 8.24 -8.02
N ASN A 91 -15.68 7.26 -8.76
CA ASN A 91 -15.59 7.19 -10.21
C ASN A 91 -16.37 8.32 -10.90
N ALA A 92 -17.53 8.72 -10.36
CA ALA A 92 -18.27 9.90 -10.82
C ALA A 92 -17.47 11.20 -10.59
N LYS A 93 -16.81 11.33 -9.43
CA LYS A 93 -15.92 12.47 -9.14
C LYS A 93 -14.66 12.50 -10.02
N MET A 94 -14.16 11.34 -10.46
CA MET A 94 -12.96 11.24 -11.31
C MET A 94 -13.25 11.32 -12.81
N SER A 95 -14.48 11.02 -13.25
CA SER A 95 -14.90 11.12 -14.66
C SER A 95 -14.71 12.52 -15.24
N ASN A 96 -14.70 13.55 -14.38
CA ASN A 96 -14.60 14.95 -14.76
C ASN A 96 -13.18 15.54 -14.60
N ARG A 97 -12.18 14.73 -14.19
CA ARG A 97 -10.80 15.20 -13.99
C ARG A 97 -9.84 14.48 -14.95
N LYS A 98 -9.16 15.24 -15.82
CA LYS A 98 -8.03 14.76 -16.63
C LYS A 98 -6.99 14.18 -15.68
N THR A 99 -6.73 12.89 -15.77
CA THR A 99 -5.73 12.24 -14.93
C THR A 99 -4.36 12.79 -15.24
N LYS A 100 -3.68 13.28 -14.20
CA LYS A 100 -2.26 13.61 -14.27
C LYS A 100 -1.52 12.36 -14.77
N LYS A 101 -0.71 12.53 -15.82
CA LYS A 101 0.22 11.52 -16.37
C LYS A 101 1.28 11.18 -15.31
N HIS A 102 0.90 10.52 -14.23
CA HIS A 102 1.89 9.87 -13.37
C HIS A 102 2.36 8.61 -14.09
N SER A 103 3.68 8.41 -14.15
CA SER A 103 4.26 7.19 -14.72
C SER A 103 3.79 6.00 -13.89
N ILE A 104 2.92 5.15 -14.47
CA ILE A 104 2.44 3.91 -13.83
C ILE A 104 3.61 3.04 -13.40
N TRP A 105 4.70 3.06 -14.16
CA TRP A 105 5.90 2.29 -13.88
C TRP A 105 6.54 2.70 -12.55
N LEU A 106 6.56 4.00 -12.26
CA LEU A 106 7.10 4.55 -11.01
C LEU A 106 6.19 4.21 -9.81
N LEU A 107 4.87 4.17 -10.02
CA LEU A 107 3.92 3.68 -9.01
C LEU A 107 4.13 2.19 -8.72
N MET A 108 4.27 1.34 -9.75
CA MET A 108 4.49 -0.10 -9.55
C MET A 108 5.82 -0.41 -8.87
N LEU A 109 6.87 0.38 -9.13
CA LEU A 109 8.15 0.26 -8.44
C LEU A 109 8.11 0.68 -6.97
N LEU A 110 7.20 1.56 -6.57
CA LEU A 110 7.16 2.13 -5.22
C LEU A 110 7.05 1.07 -4.10
N PRO A 111 6.12 0.10 -4.15
CA PRO A 111 6.09 -0.99 -3.15
C PRO A 111 7.34 -1.87 -3.20
N ILE A 112 7.90 -2.12 -4.39
CA ILE A 112 9.13 -2.93 -4.55
C ILE A 112 10.31 -2.21 -3.88
N ALA A 113 10.43 -0.90 -4.09
CA ALA A 113 11.45 -0.08 -3.46
C ALA A 113 11.31 -0.07 -1.93
N CYS A 114 10.09 0.00 -1.39
CA CYS A 114 9.86 -0.09 0.06
C CYS A 114 10.32 -1.43 0.63
N VAL A 115 9.99 -2.55 -0.04
CA VAL A 115 10.43 -3.88 0.40
C VAL A 115 11.95 -4.01 0.30
N ALA A 116 12.56 -3.57 -0.80
CA ALA A 116 14.01 -3.60 -0.97
C ALA A 116 14.73 -2.79 0.12
N LEU A 117 14.26 -1.57 0.42
CA LEU A 117 14.80 -0.75 1.51
C LEU A 117 14.66 -1.44 2.86
N SER A 118 13.56 -2.13 3.10
CA SER A 118 13.35 -2.87 4.35
C SER A 118 14.35 -4.00 4.52
N VAL A 119 14.64 -4.75 3.44
CA VAL A 119 15.63 -5.83 3.45
C VAL A 119 17.05 -5.29 3.63
N VAL A 120 17.36 -4.16 3.00
CA VAL A 120 18.67 -3.49 3.19
C VAL A 120 18.83 -3.04 4.63
N LEU A 121 17.81 -2.43 5.23
CA LEU A 121 17.83 -2.02 6.64
C LEU A 121 17.96 -3.20 7.59
N SER A 122 17.31 -4.34 7.29
CA SER A 122 17.44 -5.53 8.14
C SER A 122 18.79 -6.23 8.02
N ASN A 123 19.47 -6.13 6.87
CA ASN A 123 20.81 -6.70 6.66
C ASN A 123 21.94 -5.78 7.12
N ALA A 124 21.66 -4.48 7.27
CA ALA A 124 22.63 -3.51 7.78
C ALA A 124 22.84 -3.61 9.31
N PHE A 125 22.03 -4.41 9.99
CA PHE A 125 22.07 -4.74 11.42
C PHE A 125 22.27 -6.24 11.62
#